data_AF-A0A0D2T1Q8-F1
#
_entry.id   AF-A0A0D2T1Q8-F1
#
_cell.length_a   1.000
_cell.length_b   1.000
_cell.length_c   1.000
_cell.angle_alpha   90.00
_cell.angle_beta   90.00
_cell.angle_gamma   90.00
#
_symmetry.space_group_name_H-M   'P 1'
#
loop_
_entity.id
_entity.type
_entity.pdbx_description
1 polymer ?
#
loop_
_entity_poly.entity_id
_entity_poly.type
_entity_poly.pdbx_seq_one_letter_code
_entity_poly.pdbx_strand_id
1 'polypeptide(L)'
;MRPTIYLFGDSITEASFADGGWGAALANHFCRTLDVVLRGYSGYNTRWALKVLDRVFPTVGHDGAAAAPPVAKRWPKTLILLITPPPIDEDGRLRHPYVENPSGLPERTNEAAGSFAKACVETAEECGIPVVDLWTRMQQYTDWRKAYLSDGLHLTKEGNKVVFEEVMKKLEERGLSLEKLKADLPLIADIDHHDPLKAFQQ
;
A
#
# COMPACT_ATOMS: atom_id res chain seq x y z
N MET A 1 -7.01 -15.00 -15.47
CA MET A 1 -6.76 -14.64 -14.06
C MET A 1 -6.23 -13.22 -14.03
N ARG A 2 -6.85 -12.35 -13.24
CA ARG A 2 -6.45 -10.95 -13.13
C ARG A 2 -5.07 -10.84 -12.45
N PRO A 3 -4.25 -9.82 -12.77
CA PRO A 3 -3.12 -9.45 -11.92
C PRO A 3 -3.59 -9.12 -10.50
N THR A 4 -2.68 -9.16 -9.54
CA THR A 4 -2.99 -8.86 -8.14
C THR A 4 -1.98 -7.87 -7.56
N ILE A 5 -2.47 -6.82 -6.91
CA ILE A 5 -1.67 -5.94 -6.06
C ILE A 5 -1.92 -6.35 -4.61
N TYR A 6 -0.85 -6.57 -3.85
CA TYR A 6 -0.92 -6.84 -2.42
C TYR A 6 -0.49 -5.58 -1.66
N LEU A 7 -1.36 -5.09 -0.77
CA LEU A 7 -1.03 -3.98 0.13
C LEU A 7 -0.54 -4.58 1.45
N PHE A 8 0.78 -4.56 1.68
CA PHE A 8 1.40 -5.18 2.85
C PHE A 8 2.05 -4.13 3.74
N GLY A 9 1.65 -4.10 5.02
CA GLY A 9 2.16 -3.11 5.96
C GLY A 9 1.50 -3.18 7.33
N ASP A 10 1.43 -2.04 8.01
CA ASP A 10 0.99 -1.90 9.40
C ASP A 10 -0.48 -1.44 9.52
N SER A 11 -0.80 -0.65 10.56
CA SER A 11 -2.13 -0.10 10.82
C SER A 11 -2.61 0.87 9.72
N ILE A 12 -1.70 1.61 9.09
CA ILE A 12 -2.06 2.52 7.98
C ILE A 12 -2.51 1.71 6.77
N THR A 13 -1.83 0.59 6.51
CA THR A 13 -2.27 -0.37 5.49
C THR A 13 -3.56 -1.04 5.91
N GLU A 14 -3.70 -1.51 7.15
CA GLU A 14 -4.91 -2.18 7.66
C GLU A 14 -6.16 -1.29 7.51
N ALA A 15 -6.03 -0.01 7.85
CA ALA A 15 -7.09 0.98 7.72
C ALA A 15 -7.33 1.46 6.27
N SER A 16 -6.52 1.04 5.29
CA SER A 16 -6.60 1.57 3.92
C SER A 16 -7.89 1.21 3.16
N PHE A 17 -8.70 0.28 3.69
CA PHE A 17 -10.01 -0.07 3.15
C PHE A 17 -11.18 0.58 3.91
N ALA A 18 -10.88 1.41 4.93
CA ALA A 18 -11.91 2.21 5.60
C ALA A 18 -12.52 3.26 4.65
N ASP A 19 -13.57 3.94 5.10
CA ASP A 19 -14.22 5.00 4.33
C ASP A 19 -13.23 6.14 3.98
N GLY A 20 -13.02 6.37 2.69
CA GLY A 20 -12.01 7.30 2.16
C GLY A 20 -10.57 6.75 2.17
N GLY A 21 -10.39 5.46 2.42
CA GLY A 21 -9.09 4.79 2.45
C GLY A 21 -8.46 4.61 1.06
N TRP A 22 -7.13 4.74 0.97
CA TRP A 22 -6.40 4.68 -0.30
C TRP A 22 -6.44 3.30 -0.97
N GLY A 23 -6.53 2.22 -0.18
CA GLY A 23 -6.64 0.85 -0.66
C GLY A 23 -8.02 0.57 -1.28
N ALA A 24 -9.08 1.07 -0.66
CA ALA A 24 -10.43 1.03 -1.24
C ALA A 24 -10.50 1.85 -2.54
N ALA A 25 -9.88 3.04 -2.57
CA ALA A 25 -9.79 3.85 -3.78
C ALA A 25 -9.05 3.13 -4.91
N LEU A 26 -7.94 2.44 -4.60
CA LEU A 26 -7.17 1.64 -5.55
C LEU A 26 -8.00 0.47 -6.11
N ALA A 27 -8.70 -0.27 -5.24
CA ALA A 27 -9.56 -1.38 -5.64
C ALA A 27 -10.71 -0.90 -6.55
N ASN A 28 -11.31 0.24 -6.24
CA ASN A 28 -12.35 0.85 -7.06
C ASN A 28 -11.81 1.31 -8.42
N HIS A 29 -10.65 1.97 -8.44
CA HIS A 29 -10.01 2.44 -9.68
C HIS A 29 -9.75 1.29 -10.65
N PHE A 30 -9.26 0.15 -10.13
CA PHE A 30 -8.94 -1.02 -10.93
C PHE A 30 -10.08 -2.06 -11.02
N CYS A 31 -11.32 -1.68 -10.70
CA CYS A 31 -12.43 -2.62 -10.70
C CYS A 31 -12.51 -3.39 -12.02
N ARG A 32 -12.73 -4.71 -11.91
CA ARG A 32 -12.78 -5.66 -13.04
C ARG A 32 -11.47 -5.86 -13.82
N THR A 33 -10.36 -5.20 -13.46
CA THR A 33 -9.09 -5.31 -14.21
C THR A 33 -7.97 -5.97 -13.41
N LEU A 34 -7.81 -5.64 -12.13
CA LEU A 34 -6.93 -6.35 -11.20
C LEU A 34 -7.55 -6.48 -9.81
N ASP A 35 -7.02 -7.39 -9.02
CA ASP A 35 -7.45 -7.57 -7.63
C ASP A 35 -6.50 -6.81 -6.69
N VAL A 36 -7.06 -6.15 -5.67
CA VAL A 36 -6.30 -5.51 -4.60
C VAL A 36 -6.51 -6.29 -3.31
N VAL A 37 -5.44 -6.85 -2.77
CA VAL A 37 -5.48 -7.74 -1.61
C VAL A 37 -4.86 -7.04 -0.40
N LEU A 38 -5.67 -6.79 0.61
CA LEU A 38 -5.24 -6.17 1.86
C LEU A 38 -4.50 -7.16 2.77
N ARG A 39 -3.32 -6.76 3.24
CA ARG A 39 -2.44 -7.46 4.19
C ARG A 39 -1.81 -6.46 5.17
N GLY A 40 -2.64 -5.61 5.78
CA GLY A 40 -2.24 -4.74 6.87
C GLY A 40 -2.29 -5.44 8.23
N TYR A 41 -1.35 -5.12 9.10
CA TYR A 41 -1.22 -5.70 10.43
C TYR A 41 -0.91 -4.61 11.47
N SER A 42 -1.93 -4.11 12.15
CA SER A 42 -1.81 -3.02 13.11
C SER A 42 -0.76 -3.31 14.18
N GLY A 43 0.12 -2.33 14.42
CA GLY A 43 1.23 -2.41 15.38
C GLY A 43 2.47 -3.18 14.91
N TYR A 44 2.49 -3.74 13.70
CA TYR A 44 3.65 -4.48 13.22
C TYR A 44 4.81 -3.56 12.83
N ASN A 45 6.04 -3.98 13.14
CA ASN A 45 7.26 -3.42 12.57
C ASN A 45 7.84 -4.35 11.49
N THR A 46 8.85 -3.88 10.77
CA THR A 46 9.48 -4.61 9.66
C THR A 46 10.10 -5.95 10.07
N ARG A 47 10.58 -6.10 11.32
CA ARG A 47 11.13 -7.38 11.81
C ARG A 47 10.05 -8.45 11.94
N TRP A 48 8.85 -8.09 12.38
CA TRP A 48 7.72 -9.01 12.51
C TRP A 48 7.06 -9.27 11.15
N ALA A 49 6.90 -8.23 10.33
CA ALA A 49 6.40 -8.35 8.96
C ALA A 49 7.21 -9.38 8.14
N LEU A 50 8.54 -9.37 8.27
CA LEU A 50 9.40 -10.35 7.61
C LEU A 50 9.11 -11.81 8.01
N LYS A 51 8.63 -12.06 9.22
CA LYS A 51 8.33 -13.43 9.70
C LYS A 51 7.05 -14.01 9.12
N VAL A 52 6.14 -13.16 8.64
CA VAL A 52 4.84 -13.58 8.10
C VAL A 52 4.77 -13.56 6.58
N LEU A 53 5.80 -13.05 5.91
CA LEU A 53 5.88 -12.89 4.45
C LEU A 53 5.40 -14.15 3.69
N ASP A 54 5.89 -15.31 4.11
CA ASP A 54 5.62 -16.61 3.48
C ASP A 54 4.16 -17.08 3.62
N ARG A 55 3.44 -16.56 4.61
CA ARG A 55 2.02 -16.82 4.85
C ARG A 55 1.12 -15.81 4.16
N VAL A 56 1.65 -14.61 3.93
CA VAL A 56 0.94 -13.45 3.40
C VAL A 56 0.80 -13.55 1.87
N PHE A 57 1.90 -13.91 1.20
CA PHE A 57 2.01 -13.93 -0.25
C PHE A 57 2.01 -15.35 -0.79
N PRO A 58 1.34 -15.62 -1.93
CA PRO A 58 1.31 -16.95 -2.52
C PRO A 58 2.71 -17.37 -2.97
N THR A 59 3.09 -18.61 -2.66
CA THR A 59 4.31 -19.23 -3.19
C THR A 59 4.08 -19.61 -4.65
N VAL A 60 4.97 -19.19 -5.54
CA VAL A 60 4.93 -19.61 -6.95
C VAL A 60 5.29 -21.10 -7.02
N GLY A 61 4.31 -21.97 -7.28
CA GLY A 61 4.52 -23.35 -7.74
C GLY A 61 5.14 -24.33 -6.75
N HIS A 62 4.71 -24.36 -5.48
CA HIS A 62 5.14 -25.42 -4.57
C HIS A 62 3.99 -26.04 -3.78
N ASP A 63 3.53 -27.19 -4.27
CA ASP A 63 2.86 -28.21 -3.47
C ASP A 63 3.89 -28.82 -2.51
N GLY A 64 4.07 -28.18 -1.35
CA GLY A 64 4.70 -28.80 -0.19
C GLY A 64 6.24 -28.82 -0.10
N ALA A 65 6.71 -28.53 1.12
CA ALA A 65 7.90 -29.08 1.77
C ALA A 65 9.34 -28.68 1.38
N ALA A 66 9.60 -27.78 0.43
CA ALA A 66 10.96 -27.21 0.28
C ALA A 66 11.13 -25.85 0.97
N ALA A 67 12.32 -25.62 1.55
CA ALA A 67 12.72 -24.32 2.07
C ALA A 67 12.59 -23.27 0.96
N ALA A 68 11.83 -22.23 1.24
CA ALA A 68 11.44 -21.32 0.20
C ALA A 68 12.60 -20.43 -0.27
N PRO A 69 12.60 -20.00 -1.56
CA PRO A 69 13.70 -19.21 -2.08
C PRO A 69 13.85 -17.87 -1.32
N PRO A 70 15.06 -17.27 -1.33
CA PRO A 70 15.25 -15.90 -0.86
C PRO A 70 14.21 -14.97 -1.49
N VAL A 71 13.71 -13.99 -0.72
CA VAL A 71 12.60 -13.09 -1.11
C VAL A 71 12.79 -12.50 -2.52
N ALA A 72 14.02 -12.10 -2.86
CA ALA A 72 14.36 -11.52 -4.17
C ALA A 72 14.15 -12.46 -5.37
N LYS A 73 14.18 -13.78 -5.16
CA LYS A 73 13.98 -14.79 -6.22
C LYS A 73 12.58 -15.38 -6.23
N ARG A 74 11.76 -15.06 -5.23
CA ARG A 74 10.43 -15.67 -5.02
C ARG A 74 9.40 -15.18 -6.03
N TRP A 75 9.48 -13.92 -6.42
CA TRP A 75 8.54 -13.29 -7.33
C TRP A 75 9.26 -12.48 -8.41
N PRO A 76 9.98 -13.14 -9.34
CA PRO A 76 10.84 -12.47 -10.32
C PRO A 76 10.08 -11.57 -11.32
N LYS A 77 8.76 -11.72 -11.41
CA LYS A 77 7.88 -10.91 -12.28
C LYS A 77 7.05 -9.89 -11.50
N THR A 78 7.21 -9.79 -10.17
CA THR A 78 6.42 -8.88 -9.35
C THR A 78 7.08 -7.50 -9.31
N LEU A 79 6.29 -6.48 -9.61
CA LEU A 79 6.66 -5.11 -9.33
C LEU A 79 6.58 -4.89 -7.81
N ILE A 80 7.70 -4.50 -7.20
CA ILE A 80 7.76 -4.12 -5.80
C ILE A 80 7.79 -2.59 -5.74
N LEU A 81 6.95 -1.99 -4.91
CA LEU A 81 6.93 -0.55 -4.65
C LEU A 81 7.04 -0.34 -3.14
N LEU A 82 7.97 0.50 -2.71
CA LEU A 82 8.09 0.90 -1.30
C LEU A 82 7.35 2.21 -1.04
N ILE A 83 6.76 2.35 0.14
CA ILE A 83 6.16 3.58 0.64
C ILE A 83 6.89 3.91 1.94
N THR A 84 7.45 5.12 2.05
CA THR A 84 8.10 5.57 3.30
C THR A 84 7.03 5.82 4.38
N PRO A 85 7.38 5.77 5.68
CA PRO A 85 6.45 6.21 6.72
C PRO A 85 6.00 7.67 6.46
N PRO A 86 4.76 8.04 6.80
CA PRO A 86 4.34 9.45 6.77
C PRO A 86 5.11 10.26 7.83
N PRO A 87 5.05 11.60 7.75
CA PRO A 87 5.52 12.43 8.86
C PRO A 87 4.68 12.22 10.13
N ILE A 88 5.22 12.62 11.27
CA ILE A 88 4.57 12.50 12.59
C ILE A 88 4.18 13.87 13.11
N ASP A 89 2.91 14.06 13.47
CA ASP A 89 2.51 15.20 14.29
C ASP A 89 2.72 14.86 15.77
N GLU A 90 3.85 15.29 16.32
CA GLU A 90 4.25 15.03 17.70
C GLU A 90 3.25 15.59 18.71
N ASP A 91 2.67 16.78 18.46
CA ASP A 91 1.61 17.35 19.29
C ASP A 91 0.32 16.52 19.22
N GLY A 92 0.04 15.92 18.06
CA GLY A 92 -1.02 14.92 17.89
C GLY A 92 -0.78 13.68 18.74
N ARG A 93 0.44 13.12 18.71
CA ARG A 93 0.81 11.95 19.52
C ARG A 93 0.77 12.21 21.02
N LEU A 94 1.16 13.39 21.48
CA LEU A 94 0.99 13.79 22.88
C LEU A 94 -0.49 13.81 23.31
N ARG A 95 -1.40 14.22 22.42
CA ARG A 95 -2.86 14.24 22.70
C ARG A 95 -3.52 12.87 22.58
N HIS A 96 -2.93 11.96 21.79
CA HIS A 96 -3.49 10.67 21.44
C HIS A 96 -2.44 9.54 21.58
N PRO A 97 -1.87 9.32 22.78
CA PRO A 97 -0.84 8.30 22.95
C PRO A 97 -1.46 6.90 22.90
N TYR A 98 -0.70 5.92 22.40
CA TYR A 98 -1.15 4.51 22.33
C TYR A 98 -1.29 3.84 23.70
N VAL A 99 -0.50 4.29 24.66
CA VAL A 99 -0.41 3.77 26.02
C VAL A 99 -0.31 4.94 26.99
N GLU A 100 -0.41 4.68 28.29
CA GLU A 100 -0.16 5.71 29.29
C GLU A 100 1.21 6.37 29.07
N ASN A 101 1.23 7.71 29.03
CA ASN A 101 2.42 8.50 28.73
C ASN A 101 2.84 9.37 29.92
N PRO A 102 3.43 8.78 30.97
CA PRO A 102 3.85 9.53 32.16
C PRO A 102 5.04 10.47 31.91
N SER A 103 5.81 10.27 30.84
CA SER A 103 6.94 11.14 30.50
C SER A 103 6.50 12.46 29.85
N GLY A 104 5.29 12.51 29.28
CA GLY A 104 4.81 13.67 28.54
C GLY A 104 5.62 13.95 27.27
N LEU A 105 6.35 12.96 26.76
CA LEU A 105 7.12 13.03 25.53
C LEU A 105 6.43 12.21 24.43
N PRO A 106 6.47 12.65 23.15
CA PRO A 106 5.84 11.88 22.09
C PRO A 106 6.56 10.54 21.92
N GLU A 107 5.79 9.44 21.80
CA GLU A 107 6.35 8.09 21.67
C GLU A 107 6.97 7.82 20.29
N ARG A 108 6.73 8.74 19.34
CA ARG A 108 7.34 8.80 18.00
C ARG A 108 7.67 10.25 17.68
N THR A 109 8.83 10.49 17.07
CA THR A 109 9.22 11.82 16.60
C THR A 109 9.23 11.88 15.08
N ASN A 110 8.99 13.07 14.54
CA ASN A 110 9.06 13.30 13.09
C ASN A 110 10.49 13.17 12.57
N GLU A 111 11.49 13.49 13.38
CA GLU A 111 12.90 13.29 13.08
C GLU A 111 13.25 11.80 12.90
N ALA A 112 12.77 10.94 13.82
CA ALA A 112 12.97 9.50 13.71
C ALA A 112 12.25 8.95 12.47
N ALA A 113 11.01 9.37 12.22
CA ALA A 113 10.28 9.00 11.00
C ALA A 113 11.03 9.41 9.73
N GLY A 114 11.61 10.62 9.70
CA GLY A 114 12.42 11.10 8.58
C GLY A 114 13.70 10.29 8.37
N SER A 115 14.35 9.87 9.45
CA SER A 115 15.52 8.98 9.37
C SER A 115 15.17 7.62 8.77
N PHE A 116 14.03 7.05 9.16
CA PHE A 116 13.51 5.80 8.56
C PHE A 116 13.06 6.00 7.11
N ALA A 117 12.41 7.11 6.78
CA ALA A 117 12.01 7.43 5.41
C ALA A 117 13.22 7.52 4.48
N LYS A 118 14.29 8.21 4.92
CA LYS A 118 15.56 8.25 4.20
C LYS A 118 16.13 6.85 3.95
N ALA A 119 16.19 6.00 4.97
CA ALA A 119 16.68 4.62 4.83
C ALA A 119 15.81 3.79 3.85
N CYS A 120 14.49 3.99 3.84
CA CYS A 120 13.59 3.36 2.86
C CYS A 120 13.88 3.81 1.43
N VAL A 121 14.15 5.11 1.21
CA VAL A 121 14.51 5.65 -0.11
C VAL A 121 15.84 5.08 -0.60
N GLU A 122 16.87 5.11 0.25
CA GLU A 122 18.19 4.54 -0.06
C GLU A 122 18.08 3.04 -0.38
N THR A 123 17.32 2.28 0.41
CA THR A 123 17.09 0.84 0.16
C THR A 123 16.36 0.61 -1.18
N ALA A 124 15.38 1.45 -1.52
CA ALA A 124 14.67 1.36 -2.79
C ALA A 124 15.61 1.60 -3.98
N GLU A 125 16.50 2.60 -3.86
CA GLU A 125 17.52 2.91 -4.86
C GLU A 125 18.51 1.76 -5.02
N GLU A 126 19.07 1.22 -3.93
CA GLU A 126 19.95 0.06 -3.95
C GLU A 126 19.31 -1.17 -4.62
N CYS A 127 18.00 -1.34 -4.41
CA CYS A 127 17.23 -2.44 -5.01
C CYS A 127 16.73 -2.14 -6.44
N GLY A 128 16.86 -0.90 -6.94
CA GLY A 128 16.33 -0.48 -8.25
C GLY A 128 14.80 -0.46 -8.35
N ILE A 129 14.09 -0.36 -7.22
CA ILE A 129 12.61 -0.40 -7.15
C ILE A 129 12.02 1.00 -6.97
N PRO A 130 10.79 1.27 -7.45
CA PRO A 130 10.12 2.55 -7.19
C PRO A 130 9.82 2.75 -5.71
N VAL A 131 9.88 4.01 -5.27
CA VAL A 131 9.51 4.44 -3.91
C VAL A 131 8.58 5.66 -3.96
N VAL A 132 7.59 5.66 -3.07
CA VAL A 132 6.77 6.83 -2.72
C VAL A 132 7.32 7.42 -1.43
N ASP A 133 7.95 8.59 -1.51
CA ASP A 133 8.46 9.31 -0.34
C ASP A 133 7.37 10.18 0.30
N LEU A 134 6.52 9.52 1.09
CA LEU A 134 5.38 10.12 1.75
C LEU A 134 5.79 11.15 2.81
N TRP A 135 6.87 10.86 3.56
CA TRP A 135 7.42 11.76 4.57
C TRP A 135 7.72 13.15 4.00
N THR A 136 8.47 13.20 2.89
CA THR A 136 8.80 14.46 2.23
C THR A 136 7.56 15.08 1.57
N ARG A 137 6.78 14.27 0.85
CA ARG A 137 5.66 14.76 0.04
C ARG A 137 4.59 15.47 0.87
N MET A 138 4.17 14.88 1.99
CA MET A 138 3.13 15.46 2.84
C MET A 138 3.56 16.81 3.44
N GLN A 139 4.84 16.94 3.81
CA GLN A 139 5.36 18.14 4.46
C GLN A 139 5.54 19.35 3.53
N GLN A 140 5.35 19.18 2.22
CA GLN A 140 5.29 20.29 1.26
C GLN A 140 4.03 21.15 1.45
N TYR A 141 3.02 20.66 2.17
CA TYR A 141 1.80 21.39 2.46
C TYR A 141 1.86 22.02 3.85
N THR A 142 1.59 23.33 3.99
CA THR A 142 1.81 24.06 5.26
C THR A 142 1.05 23.48 6.46
N ASP A 143 -0.18 23.00 6.27
CA ASP A 143 -1.03 22.47 7.37
C ASP A 143 -1.12 20.93 7.36
N TRP A 144 -0.07 20.25 6.89
CA TRP A 144 -0.06 18.80 6.70
C TRP A 144 -0.42 18.00 7.95
N ARG A 145 -0.07 18.50 9.15
CA ARG A 145 -0.32 17.81 10.43
C ARG A 145 -1.80 17.50 10.62
N LYS A 146 -2.65 18.52 10.50
CA LYS A 146 -4.10 18.40 10.68
C LYS A 146 -4.80 17.93 9.42
N ALA A 147 -4.30 18.37 8.27
CA ALA A 147 -4.90 18.01 6.99
C ALA A 147 -4.77 16.50 6.73
N TYR A 148 -3.61 15.90 7.03
CA TYR A 148 -3.31 14.52 6.61
C TYR A 148 -3.31 13.51 7.75
N LEU A 149 -3.21 13.93 9.02
CA LEU A 149 -3.15 13.01 10.16
C LEU A 149 -4.30 13.27 11.14
N SER A 150 -5.03 12.20 11.46
CA SER A 150 -6.23 12.23 12.30
C SER A 150 -5.90 12.29 13.80
N ASP A 151 -4.87 11.57 14.20
CA ASP A 151 -4.43 11.43 15.58
C ASP A 151 -2.94 11.81 15.75
N GLY A 152 -2.28 12.15 14.64
CA GLY A 152 -0.85 12.44 14.55
C GLY A 152 0.02 11.30 14.02
N LEU A 153 -0.59 10.16 13.65
CA LEU A 153 0.03 9.10 12.85
C LEU A 153 -0.87 8.62 11.71
N HIS A 154 -2.12 8.30 12.01
CA HIS A 154 -3.04 7.66 11.06
C HIS A 154 -3.65 8.68 10.11
N LEU A 155 -3.82 8.27 8.86
CA LEU A 155 -4.23 9.15 7.79
C LEU A 155 -5.70 9.60 7.91
N THR A 156 -5.96 10.87 7.66
CA THR A 156 -7.30 11.38 7.33
C THR A 156 -7.72 10.95 5.92
N LYS A 157 -8.93 11.31 5.47
CA LYS A 157 -9.35 11.07 4.07
C LYS A 157 -8.43 11.78 3.08
N GLU A 158 -8.00 12.99 3.41
CA GLU A 158 -7.08 13.80 2.62
C GLU A 158 -5.67 13.20 2.63
N GLY A 159 -5.21 12.68 3.77
CA GLY A 159 -3.94 11.95 3.86
C GLY A 159 -3.94 10.67 3.01
N ASN A 160 -5.05 9.92 3.05
CA ASN A 160 -5.26 8.75 2.18
C ASN A 160 -5.26 9.14 0.70
N LYS A 161 -5.88 10.27 0.34
CA LYS A 161 -5.89 10.77 -1.04
C LYS A 161 -4.46 11.02 -1.56
N VAL A 162 -3.58 11.63 -0.75
CA VAL A 162 -2.17 11.83 -1.13
C VAL A 162 -1.47 10.49 -1.40
N VAL A 163 -1.70 9.47 -0.55
CA VAL A 163 -1.13 8.13 -0.77
C VAL A 163 -1.62 7.53 -2.08
N PHE A 164 -2.93 7.60 -2.34
CA PHE A 164 -3.52 7.09 -3.58
C PHE A 164 -2.90 7.75 -4.82
N GLU A 165 -2.79 9.08 -4.84
CA GLU A 165 -2.26 9.83 -5.98
C GLU A 165 -0.79 9.49 -6.27
N GLU A 166 0.06 9.44 -5.23
CA GLU A 166 1.48 9.12 -5.41
C GLU A 166 1.72 7.65 -5.78
N VAL A 167 0.93 6.72 -5.21
CA VAL A 167 0.98 5.30 -5.58
C VAL A 167 0.55 5.12 -7.04
N MET A 168 -0.57 5.71 -7.45
CA MET A 168 -1.05 5.63 -8.84
C MET A 168 -0.01 6.16 -9.82
N LYS A 169 0.58 7.32 -9.55
CA LYS A 169 1.67 7.88 -10.36
C LYS A 169 2.81 6.89 -10.55
N LYS A 170 3.25 6.22 -9.48
CA LYS A 170 4.34 5.23 -9.55
C LYS A 170 3.94 3.95 -10.27
N LEU A 171 2.70 3.51 -10.16
CA LEU A 171 2.19 2.36 -10.92
C LEU A 171 2.13 2.67 -12.43
N GLU A 172 1.67 3.86 -12.80
CA GLU A 172 1.61 4.33 -14.18
C GLU A 172 2.99 4.47 -14.82
N GLU A 173 3.96 5.05 -14.10
CA GLU A 173 5.38 5.13 -14.51
C GLU A 173 5.98 3.73 -14.80
N ARG A 174 5.45 2.68 -14.16
CA ARG A 174 5.84 1.28 -14.36
C ARG A 174 4.94 0.53 -15.35
N GLY A 175 4.05 1.24 -16.02
CA GLY A 175 3.24 0.72 -17.11
C GLY A 175 1.96 0.02 -16.66
N LEU A 176 1.53 0.19 -15.42
CA LEU A 176 0.28 -0.35 -14.91
C LEU A 176 -0.79 0.75 -14.99
N SER A 177 -1.61 0.72 -16.05
CA SER A 177 -2.71 1.65 -16.30
C SER A 177 -3.95 0.92 -16.84
N LEU A 178 -5.13 1.52 -16.71
CA LEU A 178 -6.39 0.92 -17.17
C LEU A 178 -6.42 0.62 -18.66
N GLU A 179 -5.74 1.42 -19.49
CA GLU A 179 -5.65 1.22 -20.94
C GLU A 179 -4.88 -0.05 -21.33
N LYS A 180 -3.96 -0.47 -20.46
CA LYS A 180 -3.12 -1.65 -20.68
C LYS A 180 -3.71 -2.92 -20.06
N LEU A 181 -4.66 -2.76 -19.14
CA LEU A 181 -5.35 -3.86 -18.48
C LEU A 181 -6.67 -4.14 -19.20
N LYS A 182 -7.05 -5.41 -19.25
CA LYS A 182 -8.33 -5.83 -19.81
C LYS A 182 -9.29 -6.15 -18.68
N ALA A 183 -10.58 -5.84 -18.89
CA ALA A 183 -11.61 -6.39 -18.03
C ALA A 183 -11.54 -7.92 -18.08
N ASP A 184 -11.78 -8.57 -16.94
CA ASP A 184 -11.70 -10.02 -16.82
C ASP A 184 -12.87 -10.76 -17.48
N LEU A 185 -14.00 -10.08 -17.62
CA LEU A 185 -15.24 -10.59 -18.21
C LEU A 185 -15.85 -9.54 -19.15
N PRO A 186 -16.67 -9.97 -20.13
CA PRO A 186 -17.30 -9.10 -21.11
C PRO A 186 -17.97 -7.88 -20.50
N LEU A 187 -17.90 -6.73 -21.18
CA LEU A 187 -18.70 -5.57 -20.79
C LEU A 187 -20.16 -5.84 -21.16
N ILE A 188 -21.09 -5.15 -20.50
CA ILE A 188 -22.52 -5.29 -20.82
C ILE A 188 -22.80 -5.00 -22.30
N ALA A 189 -22.04 -4.08 -22.91
CA ALA A 189 -22.15 -3.74 -24.33
C ALA A 189 -21.73 -4.88 -25.27
N ASP A 190 -20.97 -5.86 -24.78
CA ASP A 190 -20.50 -7.02 -25.55
C ASP A 190 -21.44 -8.24 -25.39
N ILE A 191 -22.47 -8.13 -24.56
CA ILE A 191 -23.42 -9.21 -24.28
C ILE A 191 -24.64 -9.06 -25.18
N ASP A 192 -24.83 -10.00 -26.10
CA ASP A 192 -26.08 -10.12 -26.85
C ASP A 192 -27.20 -10.61 -25.92
N HIS A 193 -28.26 -9.81 -25.76
CA HIS A 193 -29.39 -10.17 -24.90
C HIS A 193 -30.17 -11.41 -25.39
N HIS A 194 -30.08 -11.74 -26.68
CA HIS A 194 -30.73 -12.91 -27.25
C HIS A 194 -29.85 -14.17 -27.18
N ASP A 195 -28.54 -14.01 -27.02
CA ASP A 195 -27.59 -15.11 -26.85
C ASP A 195 -26.41 -14.70 -25.93
N PRO A 196 -26.65 -14.51 -24.62
CA PRO A 196 -25.64 -13.95 -23.73
C PRO A 196 -24.45 -14.89 -23.50
N LEU A 197 -24.64 -16.21 -23.66
CA LEU A 197 -23.60 -17.21 -23.44
C LEU A 197 -22.45 -17.08 -24.43
N LYS A 198 -22.72 -16.59 -25.64
CA LYS A 198 -21.71 -16.39 -26.68
C LYS A 198 -20.56 -15.48 -26.26
N ALA A 199 -20.84 -14.48 -25.42
CA ALA A 199 -19.82 -13.55 -24.91
C ALA A 199 -18.81 -14.24 -23.96
N PHE A 200 -19.18 -15.36 -23.34
CA PHE A 200 -18.37 -16.07 -22.34
C PHE A 200 -17.59 -17.27 -22.90
N GLN A 201 -17.69 -17.55 -24.21
CA GLN A 201 -17.04 -18.68 -24.88
C GLN A 201 -15.69 -18.33 -25.52
N GLN A 202 -15.22 -17.08 -25.39
CA GLN A 202 -13.97 -16.58 -25.96
C GLN A 202 -12.76 -16.76 -25.05
#